data_AF-A0A1I7WUE6-F1
#
_entry.id   AF-A0A1I7WUE6-F1
#
_cell.length_a   1.000
_cell.length_b   1.000
_cell.length_c   1.000
_cell.angle_alpha   90.00
_cell.angle_beta   90.00
_cell.angle_gamma   90.00
#
_symmetry.space_group_name_H-M   'P 1'
#
loop_
_entity.id
_entity.type
_entity.pdbx_description
1 polymer ?
#
loop_
_entity_poly.entity_id
_entity_poly.type
_entity_poly.pdbx_seq_one_letter_code
_entity_poly.pdbx_strand_id
1 'polypeptide(L)'
;MHFSMLSFLLRVPDTADADALLSEAYACLEQGLCYDEINDWEQTLGMYERGLHLIKEAQKTKNAKKSELYKHLMDAKESVERRL
;
A
#
# COMPACT_ATOMS: atom_id res chain seq x y z
N MET A 1 0.91 46.08 -1.77
CA MET A 1 1.64 45.34 -0.72
C MET A 1 1.44 43.85 -0.96
N HIS A 2 2.55 43.11 -0.89
CA HIS A 2 2.69 41.69 -1.18
C HIS A 2 1.76 40.80 -0.32
N PHE A 3 0.93 39.98 -0.95
CA PHE A 3 0.43 38.74 -0.37
C PHE A 3 1.11 37.58 -1.11
N SER A 4 2.37 37.25 -0.77
CA SER A 4 3.07 36.12 -1.41
C SER A 4 3.87 35.22 -0.45
N MET A 5 3.47 35.10 0.82
CA MET A 5 4.25 34.31 1.80
C MET A 5 3.46 33.29 2.64
N LEU A 6 2.29 32.81 2.18
CA LEU A 6 1.60 31.70 2.86
C LEU A 6 1.32 30.46 1.99
N SER A 7 1.53 30.52 0.68
CA SER A 7 1.37 29.35 -0.21
C SER A 7 2.57 28.38 -0.20
N PHE A 8 3.64 28.72 0.51
CA PHE A 8 4.88 27.92 0.52
C PHE A 8 4.98 26.92 1.68
N LEU A 9 4.06 26.95 2.67
CA LEU A 9 4.28 26.30 3.96
C LEU A 9 3.51 24.99 4.22
N LEU A 10 2.54 24.58 3.40
CA LEU A 10 1.87 23.27 3.56
C LEU A 10 1.52 22.67 2.20
N ARG A 11 2.52 22.33 1.38
CA ARG A 11 2.27 21.45 0.23
C ARG A 11 2.27 20.01 0.73
N VAL A 12 1.14 19.57 1.29
CA VAL A 12 0.91 18.15 1.59
C VAL A 12 1.13 17.39 0.29
N PRO A 13 2.02 16.38 0.27
CA PRO A 13 2.23 15.60 -0.92
C PRO A 13 0.93 14.93 -1.32
N ASP A 14 0.52 15.12 -2.56
CA ASP A 14 -0.62 14.40 -3.12
C ASP A 14 -0.23 12.92 -3.23
N THR A 15 -0.80 12.11 -2.33
CA THR A 15 -0.59 10.66 -2.19
C THR A 15 -1.89 9.88 -2.39
N ALA A 16 -3.00 10.52 -2.78
CA ALA A 16 -4.32 9.89 -2.77
C ALA A 16 -4.37 8.60 -3.60
N ASP A 17 -3.75 8.59 -4.79
CA ASP A 17 -3.66 7.39 -5.63
C ASP A 17 -2.83 6.28 -4.99
N ALA A 18 -1.72 6.65 -4.33
CA ALA A 18 -0.89 5.70 -3.60
C ALA A 18 -1.66 5.12 -2.40
N ASP A 19 -2.33 5.99 -1.63
CA ASP A 19 -3.07 5.62 -0.43
C ASP A 19 -4.24 4.70 -0.75
N ALA A 20 -4.95 4.93 -1.86
CA ALA A 20 -6.01 4.05 -2.32
C ALA A 20 -5.50 2.64 -2.64
N LEU A 21 -4.44 2.54 -3.45
CA LEU A 21 -3.83 1.25 -3.83
C LEU A 21 -3.23 0.53 -2.62
N LEU A 22 -2.55 1.26 -1.73
CA LEU A 22 -1.95 0.70 -0.53
C LEU A 22 -3.01 0.26 0.49
N SER A 23 -4.11 1.00 0.64
CA SER A 23 -5.21 0.58 1.52
C SER A 23 -5.88 -0.70 1.01
N GLU A 24 -6.10 -0.83 -0.30
CA GLU A 24 -6.63 -2.05 -0.89
C GLU A 24 -5.64 -3.22 -0.76
N ALA A 25 -4.34 -2.96 -0.97
CA ALA A 25 -3.32 -3.96 -0.77
C ALA A 25 -3.30 -4.47 0.67
N TYR A 26 -3.37 -3.58 1.66
CA TYR A 26 -3.44 -3.92 3.07
C TYR A 26 -4.63 -4.85 3.36
N ALA A 27 -5.82 -4.49 2.89
CA ALA A 27 -7.01 -5.32 3.04
C ALA A 27 -6.85 -6.71 2.40
N CYS A 28 -6.23 -6.79 1.22
CA CYS A 28 -5.95 -8.08 0.57
C CYS A 28 -4.98 -8.94 1.41
N LEU A 29 -3.91 -8.35 1.94
CA LEU A 29 -2.95 -9.10 2.75
C LEU A 29 -3.56 -9.62 4.06
N GLU A 30 -4.34 -8.80 4.76
CA GLU A 30 -5.08 -9.21 5.96
C GLU A 30 -6.09 -10.33 5.65
N GLN A 31 -6.84 -10.21 4.55
CA GLN A 31 -7.75 -11.26 4.11
C GLN A 31 -7.01 -12.56 3.77
N GLY A 32 -5.83 -12.47 3.15
CA GLY A 32 -4.97 -13.62 2.88
C GLY A 32 -4.54 -14.34 4.15
N LEU A 33 -4.20 -13.60 5.22
CA LEU A 33 -3.90 -14.17 6.53
C LEU A 33 -5.10 -14.93 7.10
N CYS A 34 -6.31 -14.36 7.01
CA CYS A 34 -7.53 -15.06 7.47
C CYS A 34 -7.77 -16.39 6.72
N TYR A 35 -7.47 -16.45 5.42
CA TYR A 35 -7.57 -17.69 4.65
C TYR A 35 -6.47 -18.69 5.02
N ASP A 36 -5.24 -18.21 5.28
CA ASP A 36 -4.10 -19.01 5.73
C ASP A 36 -4.44 -19.72 7.06
N GLU A 37 -5.06 -18.99 8.00
CA GLU A 37 -5.50 -19.53 9.31
C GLU A 37 -6.48 -20.71 9.20
N ILE A 38 -7.30 -20.75 8.16
CA ILE A 38 -8.24 -21.86 7.90
C ILE A 38 -7.72 -22.88 6.88
N ASN A 39 -6.44 -22.78 6.48
CA ASN A 39 -5.78 -23.62 5.48
C ASN A 39 -6.44 -23.58 4.08
N ASP A 40 -7.14 -22.49 3.75
CA ASP A 40 -7.66 -22.27 2.41
C ASP A 40 -6.56 -21.68 1.52
N TRP A 41 -5.69 -22.56 1.02
CA TRP A 41 -4.49 -22.16 0.29
C TRP A 41 -4.79 -21.46 -1.03
N GLU A 42 -5.84 -21.87 -1.75
CA GLU A 42 -6.20 -21.25 -3.03
C GLU A 42 -6.55 -19.78 -2.83
N GLN A 43 -7.39 -19.49 -1.83
CA GLN A 43 -7.80 -18.13 -1.51
C GLN A 43 -6.67 -17.32 -0.87
N THR A 44 -5.81 -17.95 -0.07
CA THR A 44 -4.61 -17.34 0.49
C THR A 44 -3.70 -16.79 -0.62
N LEU A 45 -3.36 -17.65 -1.59
CA LEU A 45 -2.49 -17.27 -2.71
C LEU A 45 -3.12 -16.16 -3.54
N GLY A 46 -4.41 -16.28 -3.88
CA GLY A 46 -5.11 -15.26 -4.67
C GLY A 46 -5.14 -13.88 -4.00
N MET A 47 -5.31 -13.82 -2.68
CA MET A 47 -5.28 -12.55 -1.94
C MET A 47 -3.87 -11.97 -1.83
N TYR A 48 -2.87 -12.79 -1.55
CA TYR A 48 -1.48 -12.35 -1.49
C TYR A 48 -0.95 -11.85 -2.84
N GLU A 49 -1.21 -12.57 -3.93
CA GLU A 49 -0.83 -12.13 -5.27
C GLU A 49 -1.46 -10.78 -5.64
N ARG A 50 -2.76 -10.60 -5.34
CA ARG A 50 -3.46 -9.33 -5.56
C ARG A 50 -2.86 -8.20 -4.73
N GLY A 51 -2.59 -8.44 -3.45
CA GLY A 51 -1.95 -7.46 -2.57
C GLY A 51 -0.57 -7.04 -3.08
N LEU A 52 0.26 -8.00 -3.48
CA LEU A 52 1.59 -7.72 -4.05
C LEU A 52 1.51 -6.95 -5.38
N HIS A 53 0.53 -7.27 -6.23
CA HIS A 53 0.28 -6.55 -7.47
C HIS A 53 -0.08 -5.08 -7.21
N LEU A 54 -1.00 -4.82 -6.28
CA LEU A 54 -1.41 -3.46 -5.90
C LEU A 54 -0.26 -2.66 -5.30
N ILE A 55 0.58 -3.28 -4.47
CA ILE A 55 1.80 -2.65 -3.95
C ILE A 55 2.72 -2.22 -5.10
N LYS A 56 2.90 -3.06 -6.12
CA LYS A 56 3.71 -2.74 -7.30
C LYS A 56 3.11 -1.59 -8.12
N GLU A 57 1.79 -1.51 -8.26
CA GLU A 57 1.13 -0.37 -8.91
C GLU A 57 1.27 0.90 -8.07
N ALA A 58 1.11 0.82 -6.75
CA ALA A 58 1.31 1.95 -5.85
C ALA A 58 2.73 2.53 -5.95
N GLN A 59 3.76 1.69 -6.11
CA GLN A 59 5.14 2.14 -6.30
C GLN A 59 5.36 3.00 -7.55
N LYS A 60 4.46 2.92 -8.55
CA LYS A 60 4.53 3.72 -9.78
C LYS A 60 3.85 5.08 -9.64
N THR A 61 3.05 5.30 -8.59
CA THR A 61 2.33 6.56 -8.41
C THR A 61 3.27 7.67 -7.91
N LYS A 62 2.88 8.91 -8.14
CA LYS A 62 3.64 10.07 -7.67
C LYS A 62 3.61 10.12 -6.15
N ASN A 63 4.74 10.46 -5.54
CA ASN A 63 4.88 10.57 -4.08
C ASN A 63 4.56 9.29 -3.29
N ALA A 64 4.53 8.09 -3.91
CA ALA A 64 4.20 6.84 -3.20
C ALA A 64 4.95 6.65 -1.87
N LYS A 65 6.25 6.95 -1.85
CA LYS A 65 7.11 6.87 -0.65
C LYS A 65 6.74 7.84 0.48
N LYS A 66 5.87 8.81 0.22
CA LYS A 66 5.37 9.77 1.21
C LYS A 66 4.02 9.36 1.81
N SER A 67 3.41 8.28 1.30
CA SER A 67 2.27 7.66 1.97
C SER A 67 2.71 7.07 3.30
N GLU A 68 1.92 7.28 4.35
CA GLU A 68 2.13 6.67 5.67
C GLU A 68 2.07 5.14 5.59
N LEU A 69 1.25 4.59 4.69
CA LEU A 69 1.09 3.15 4.50
C LEU A 69 2.28 2.49 3.79
N TYR A 70 3.08 3.28 3.05
CA TYR A 70 4.11 2.74 2.17
C TYR A 70 5.13 1.89 2.93
N LYS A 71 5.65 2.40 4.04
CA LYS A 71 6.68 1.69 4.82
C LYS A 71 6.14 0.37 5.38
N HIS A 72 4.96 0.41 6.01
CA HIS A 72 4.32 -0.76 6.60
C HIS A 72 4.10 -1.87 5.57
N LEU A 73 3.66 -1.51 4.35
CA LEU A 73 3.42 -2.50 3.30
C LEU A 73 4.69 -3.00 2.62
N MET A 74 5.79 -2.24 2.60
CA MET A 74 7.08 -2.79 2.17
C MET A 74 7.58 -3.87 3.12
N ASP A 75 7.41 -3.68 4.43
CA ASP A 75 7.82 -4.67 5.44
C ASP A 75 6.92 -5.93 5.36
N ALA A 76 5.60 -5.74 5.20
CA ALA A 76 4.65 -6.83 5.01
C ALA A 76 4.91 -7.61 3.71
N LYS A 77 5.24 -6.90 2.63
CA LYS A 77 5.56 -7.48 1.32
C LYS A 77 6.63 -8.57 1.41
N GLU A 78 7.75 -8.30 2.09
CA GLU A 78 8.82 -9.31 2.20
C GLU A 78 8.36 -10.59 2.92
N SER A 79 7.45 -10.45 3.89
CA SER A 79 6.93 -11.59 4.63
C SER A 79 5.96 -12.42 3.79
N VAL A 80 5.12 -11.75 3.00
CA VAL A 80 4.21 -12.39 2.04
C VAL A 80 5.00 -13.08 0.91
N GLU A 81 6.03 -12.43 0.36
CA GLU A 81 6.89 -13.01 -0.68
C GLU A 81 7.63 -14.27 -0.21
N ARG A 82 7.94 -14.40 1.09
CA ARG A 82 8.51 -15.62 1.67
C ARG A 82 7.48 -16.75 1.87
N ARG A 83 6.19 -16.40 1.88
CA ARG A 83 5.09 -17.33 2.13
C ARG A 83 4.59 -18.00 0.84
N LEU A 84 4.76 -17.32 -0.29
CA LEU A 84 4.57 -17.83 -1.65
C LEU A 84 5.72 -18.76 -2.06
#